data_AF-A0A392N4T7-F1
#
_entry.id   AF-A0A392N4T7-F1
#
_cell.length_a   1.000
_cell.length_b   1.000
_cell.length_c   1.000
_cell.angle_alpha   90.00
_cell.angle_beta   90.00
_cell.angle_gamma   90.00
#
_symmetry.space_group_name_H-M   'P 1'
#
loop_
_entity.id
_entity.type
_entity.pdbx_description
1 polymer ?
#
loop_
_entity_poly.entity_id
_entity_poly.type
_entity_poly.pdbx_seq_one_letter_code
_entity_poly.pdbx_strand_id
1 'polypeptide(L)'
;MKYHDTGRDSKILPQCGQWNMANKKVINGSKVRYWACINFSRNVQQRTANAFCQQLVQACQTLGMEFSQEPVIPVYSARPDMVKKALKYVHSTSLNKLDGKELEFLIAILPDNNGSLYGMILRYSSTLYVLHFQLRLFHCL
;
A
#
# COMPACT_ATOMS: atom_id res chain seq x y z
N MET A 1 -27.38 4.20 -13.79
CA MET A 1 -26.15 3.54 -14.29
C MET A 1 -26.14 3.63 -15.81
N LYS A 2 -25.18 4.35 -16.38
CA LYS A 2 -24.93 4.36 -17.83
C LYS A 2 -23.45 4.09 -18.03
N TYR A 3 -23.15 2.97 -18.68
CA TYR A 3 -21.80 2.60 -19.10
C TYR A 3 -21.45 3.36 -20.38
N HIS A 4 -20.16 3.64 -20.56
CA HIS A 4 -19.61 4.03 -21.86
C HIS A 4 -18.70 2.90 -22.35
N ASP A 5 -18.98 2.42 -23.55
CA ASP A 5 -18.45 1.18 -24.13
C ASP A 5 -17.17 1.40 -24.96
N THR A 6 -16.02 1.63 -24.34
CA THR A 6 -14.73 1.68 -25.10
C THR A 6 -13.51 1.03 -24.43
N GLY A 7 -13.72 0.13 -23.46
CA GLY A 7 -12.62 -0.68 -22.91
C GLY A 7 -12.55 -2.06 -23.55
N ARG A 8 -11.62 -2.28 -24.49
CA ARG A 8 -11.20 -3.64 -24.87
C ARG A 8 -10.40 -4.25 -23.72
N ASP A 9 -10.65 -5.52 -23.46
CA ASP A 9 -10.03 -6.42 -22.46
C ASP A 9 -10.63 -6.41 -21.04
N SER A 10 -11.59 -7.33 -20.85
CA SER A 10 -12.39 -7.54 -19.64
C SER A 10 -11.81 -8.55 -18.65
N LYS A 11 -10.60 -9.05 -18.84
CA LYS A 11 -9.95 -9.99 -17.90
C LYS A 11 -8.45 -9.81 -17.94
N ILE A 12 -7.89 -9.20 -16.89
CA ILE A 12 -6.45 -9.27 -16.63
C ILE A 12 -6.29 -9.76 -15.20
N LEU A 13 -5.99 -11.05 -15.08
CA LEU A 13 -5.49 -11.65 -13.85
C LEU A 13 -4.13 -11.01 -13.55
N PRO A 14 -3.80 -10.74 -12.27
CA PRO A 14 -2.52 -10.16 -11.90
C PRO A 14 -1.40 -11.15 -12.24
N GLN A 15 -0.68 -10.93 -13.34
CA GLN A 15 0.58 -11.62 -13.61
C GLN A 15 1.72 -10.82 -12.97
N CYS A 16 2.43 -11.48 -12.05
CA CYS A 16 3.75 -11.10 -11.57
C CYS A 16 3.91 -9.78 -10.78
N GLY A 17 2.88 -9.32 -10.05
CA GLY A 17 3.06 -8.28 -9.02
C GLY A 17 3.53 -6.92 -9.54
N GLN A 18 3.23 -6.60 -10.81
CA GLN A 18 3.45 -5.29 -11.42
C GLN A 18 2.15 -4.47 -11.42
N TRP A 19 2.23 -3.17 -11.13
CA TRP A 19 1.07 -2.27 -11.22
C TRP A 19 0.89 -1.77 -12.65
N ASN A 20 -0.26 -2.09 -13.26
CA ASN A 20 -0.85 -1.32 -14.36
C ASN A 20 -1.87 -0.34 -13.76
N MET A 21 -1.43 0.90 -13.55
CA MET A 21 -2.31 2.07 -13.38
C MET A 21 -2.38 2.91 -14.68
N ALA A 22 -1.80 2.43 -15.78
CA ALA A 22 -1.65 3.19 -17.02
C ALA A 22 -2.98 3.51 -17.71
N ASN A 23 -4.04 2.73 -17.47
CA ASN A 23 -5.32 2.88 -18.18
C ASN A 23 -6.57 2.92 -17.28
N LYS A 24 -6.42 3.09 -15.96
CA LYS A 24 -7.57 3.38 -15.08
C LYS A 24 -7.54 4.86 -14.75
N LYS A 25 -8.33 5.67 -15.46
CA LYS A 25 -8.67 7.03 -15.03
C LYS A 25 -9.19 6.95 -13.59
N VAL A 26 -8.37 7.36 -12.64
CA VAL A 26 -8.73 7.47 -11.23
C VAL A 26 -9.85 8.49 -11.17
N ILE A 27 -11.01 8.06 -10.68
CA ILE A 27 -12.19 8.91 -10.57
C ILE A 27 -11.80 10.11 -9.70
N ASN A 28 -11.97 11.32 -10.24
CA ASN A 28 -11.73 12.60 -9.59
C ASN A 28 -11.93 12.55 -8.05
N GLY A 29 -10.92 12.97 -7.27
CA GLY A 29 -11.13 13.37 -5.87
C GLY A 29 -10.97 12.29 -4.78
N SER A 30 -10.18 11.24 -4.99
CA SER A 30 -9.87 10.30 -3.89
C SER A 30 -8.91 10.96 -2.90
N LYS A 31 -9.36 11.13 -1.65
CA LYS A 31 -8.60 11.72 -0.55
C LYS A 31 -8.10 10.62 0.40
N VAL A 32 -6.81 10.61 0.68
CA VAL A 32 -6.14 9.72 1.65
C VAL A 32 -5.47 10.59 2.70
N ARG A 33 -6.18 10.83 3.81
CA ARG A 33 -5.70 11.59 4.96
C ARG A 33 -4.86 10.74 5.91
N TYR A 34 -5.31 9.50 6.16
CA TYR A 34 -4.78 8.66 7.23
C TYR A 34 -4.21 7.38 6.64
N TRP A 35 -2.89 7.30 6.60
CA TRP A 35 -2.20 6.13 6.09
C TRP A 35 -1.04 5.70 6.98
N ALA A 36 -0.65 4.45 6.85
CA ALA A 36 0.52 3.89 7.53
C ALA A 36 1.30 2.97 6.58
N CYS A 37 2.53 2.62 6.96
CA CYS A 37 3.34 1.65 6.24
C CYS A 37 3.90 0.58 7.17
N ILE A 38 3.87 -0.67 6.71
CA ILE A 38 4.57 -1.79 7.32
C ILE A 38 5.62 -2.30 6.34
N ASN A 39 6.86 -2.40 6.81
CA ASN A 39 7.94 -3.05 6.09
C ASN A 39 8.16 -4.48 6.59
N PHE A 40 7.76 -5.46 5.79
CA PHE A 40 8.02 -6.88 6.02
C PHE A 40 9.31 -7.39 5.38
N SER A 41 9.97 -6.56 4.56
CA SER A 41 11.21 -6.94 3.87
C SER A 41 12.43 -6.58 4.73
N ARG A 42 13.09 -7.61 5.28
CA ARG A 42 14.30 -7.44 6.11
C ARG A 42 15.48 -6.82 5.36
N ASN A 43 15.50 -6.92 4.03
CA ASN A 43 16.56 -6.37 3.19
C ASN A 43 16.34 -4.89 2.87
N VAL A 44 15.14 -4.36 3.13
CA VAL A 44 14.82 -2.95 2.91
C VAL A 44 15.11 -2.20 4.20
N GLN A 45 16.12 -1.33 4.16
CA GLN A 45 16.45 -0.46 5.28
C GLN A 45 15.34 0.57 5.52
N GLN A 46 15.21 1.03 6.76
CA GLN A 46 14.20 2.01 7.16
C GLN A 46 14.23 3.29 6.30
N ARG A 47 15.43 3.80 5.98
CA ARG A 47 15.59 5.00 5.13
C ARG A 47 15.04 4.77 3.72
N THR A 48 15.31 3.59 3.14
CA THR A 48 14.82 3.20 1.82
C THR A 48 13.29 3.06 1.83
N ALA A 49 12.72 2.47 2.89
CA ALA A 49 11.27 2.37 3.05
C ALA A 49 10.60 3.74 3.15
N ASN A 50 11.18 4.67 3.93
CA ASN A 50 10.68 6.04 4.05
C ASN A 50 10.73 6.78 2.70
N ALA A 51 11.88 6.71 2.02
CA ALA A 51 12.07 7.35 0.71
C ALA A 51 11.09 6.79 -0.33
N PHE A 52 10.87 5.47 -0.33
CA PHE A 52 9.88 4.81 -1.18
C PHE A 52 8.47 5.36 -0.91
N CYS A 53 8.04 5.45 0.35
CA CYS A 53 6.73 5.98 0.69
C CYS A 53 6.57 7.44 0.25
N GLN A 54 7.58 8.28 0.45
CA GLN A 54 7.56 9.69 0.02
C GLN A 54 7.41 9.81 -1.51
N GLN A 55 8.17 9.03 -2.27
CA GLN A 55 8.07 9.00 -3.74
C GLN A 55 6.70 8.52 -4.21
N LEU A 56 6.13 7.51 -3.56
CA LEU A 56 4.80 7.01 -3.87
C LEU A 56 3.73 8.08 -3.63
N VAL A 57 3.74 8.73 -2.47
CA VAL A 57 2.79 9.79 -2.13
C VAL A 57 2.89 10.94 -3.12
N GLN A 58 4.10 11.36 -3.48
CA GLN A 58 4.34 12.40 -4.48
C GLN A 58 3.78 12.00 -5.86
N ALA A 59 3.98 10.76 -6.27
CA ALA A 59 3.42 10.25 -7.52
C ALA A 59 1.89 10.27 -7.50
N CYS A 60 1.25 9.83 -6.40
CA CYS A 60 -0.19 9.90 -6.23
C CYS A 60 -0.73 11.34 -6.30
N GLN A 61 -0.05 12.28 -5.64
CA GLN A 61 -0.41 13.71 -5.69
C GLN A 61 -0.30 14.28 -7.10
N THR A 62 0.76 13.91 -7.84
CA THR A 62 0.97 14.34 -9.24
C THR A 62 -0.14 13.80 -10.16
N LEU A 63 -0.70 12.63 -9.84
CA LEU A 63 -1.85 12.04 -10.55
C LEU A 63 -3.21 12.62 -10.12
N GLY A 64 -3.23 13.65 -9.27
CA GLY A 64 -4.44 14.36 -8.85
C GLY A 64 -5.13 13.81 -7.60
N MET A 65 -4.47 12.97 -6.80
CA MET A 65 -4.99 12.51 -5.51
C MET A 65 -4.65 13.49 -4.38
N GLU A 66 -5.58 13.68 -3.44
CA GLU A 66 -5.28 14.39 -2.19
C GLU A 66 -4.72 13.40 -1.16
N PHE A 67 -3.40 13.17 -1.20
CA PHE A 67 -2.72 12.19 -0.35
C PHE A 67 -1.85 12.90 0.70
N SER A 68 -2.06 12.64 2.00
CA SER A 68 -1.24 13.21 3.08
C SER A 68 0.24 12.85 2.96
N GLN A 69 1.12 13.83 3.09
CA GLN A 69 2.57 13.64 2.95
C GLN A 69 3.17 12.67 3.98
N GLU A 70 2.73 12.77 5.23
CA GLU A 70 3.28 12.01 6.34
C GLU A 70 2.35 10.85 6.75
N PRO A 71 2.90 9.68 7.11
CA PRO A 71 2.12 8.61 7.68
C PRO A 71 1.69 8.97 9.12
N VAL A 72 0.60 8.36 9.57
CA VAL A 72 0.07 8.54 10.93
C VAL A 72 1.11 8.10 11.97
N ILE A 73 1.84 7.02 11.70
CA ILE A 73 2.93 6.51 12.53
C ILE A 73 4.20 6.33 11.68
N PRO A 74 5.41 6.38 12.27
CA PRO A 74 6.63 6.02 11.56
C PRO A 74 6.51 4.64 10.91
N VAL A 75 7.14 4.46 9.73
CA VAL A 75 7.10 3.19 9.01
C VAL A 75 7.52 2.04 9.93
N TYR A 76 6.63 1.06 10.12
CA TYR A 76 6.83 0.00 11.09
C TYR A 76 7.49 -1.22 10.45
N SER A 77 8.69 -1.56 10.89
CA SER A 77 9.39 -2.75 10.39
C SER A 77 9.01 -3.99 11.19
N ALA A 78 8.63 -5.07 10.51
CA ALA A 78 8.22 -6.32 11.12
C ALA A 78 8.73 -7.52 10.32
N ARG A 79 8.85 -8.67 10.98
CA ARG A 79 9.13 -9.92 10.26
C ARG A 79 7.84 -10.49 9.64
N PRO A 80 7.92 -11.17 8.49
CA PRO A 80 6.76 -11.81 7.84
C PRO A 80 5.93 -12.74 8.74
N ASP A 81 6.60 -13.53 9.59
CA ASP A 81 5.97 -14.44 10.56
C ASP A 81 5.16 -13.71 11.64
N MET A 82 5.39 -12.40 11.83
CA MET A 82 4.71 -11.56 12.80
C MET A 82 3.55 -10.75 12.21
N VAL A 83 3.09 -11.06 10.99
CA VAL A 83 2.07 -10.29 10.24
C VAL A 83 0.85 -9.90 11.08
N LYS A 84 0.26 -10.84 11.82
CA LYS A 84 -0.93 -10.59 12.65
C LYS A 84 -0.63 -9.61 13.78
N LYS A 85 0.54 -9.73 14.42
CA LYS A 85 0.97 -8.81 15.49
C LYS A 85 1.28 -7.43 14.92
N ALA A 86 1.91 -7.36 13.74
CA ALA A 86 2.25 -6.12 13.07
C ALA A 86 0.99 -5.33 12.65
N LEU A 87 0.03 -5.99 12.00
CA LEU A 87 -1.24 -5.38 11.62
C LEU A 87 -2.01 -4.86 12.84
N LYS A 88 -2.10 -5.67 13.92
CA LYS A 88 -2.74 -5.25 15.17
C LYS A 88 -2.05 -4.03 15.79
N TYR A 89 -0.72 -4.04 15.86
CA TYR A 89 0.06 -2.94 16.41
C TYR A 89 -0.15 -1.64 15.62
N VAL A 90 -0.04 -1.69 14.28
CA VAL A 90 -0.23 -0.50 13.43
C VAL A 90 -1.67 0.00 13.54
N HIS A 91 -2.66 -0.89 13.52
CA HIS A 91 -4.06 -0.52 13.68
C HIS A 91 -4.32 0.17 15.02
N SER A 92 -3.94 -0.46 16.15
CA SER A 92 -4.20 0.10 17.48
C SER A 92 -3.45 1.41 17.71
N THR A 93 -2.20 1.51 17.26
CA THR A 93 -1.38 2.71 17.44
C THR A 93 -1.92 3.87 16.61
N SER A 94 -2.37 3.59 15.38
CA SER A 94 -3.00 4.59 14.53
C SER A 94 -4.36 5.02 15.07
N LEU A 95 -5.19 4.09 15.51
CA LEU A 95 -6.49 4.38 16.11
C LEU A 95 -6.36 5.30 17.34
N ASN A 96 -5.37 5.02 18.20
CA ASN A 96 -5.08 5.88 19.36
C ASN A 96 -4.59 7.27 18.94
N LYS A 97 -3.73 7.37 17.93
CA LYS A 97 -3.16 8.66 17.47
C LYS A 97 -4.16 9.51 16.67
N LEU A 98 -5.21 8.89 16.16
CA LEU A 98 -6.25 9.53 15.37
C LEU A 98 -7.54 9.78 16.18
N ASP A 99 -7.50 9.64 17.50
CA ASP A 99 -8.64 9.80 18.40
C ASP A 99 -9.86 8.95 17.96
N GLY A 100 -9.60 7.69 17.62
CA GLY A 100 -10.62 6.73 17.22
C GLY A 100 -10.99 6.75 15.73
N LYS A 101 -10.39 7.62 14.90
CA LYS A 101 -10.57 7.54 13.44
C LYS A 101 -9.76 6.39 12.85
N GLU A 102 -10.32 5.75 11.83
CA GLU A 102 -9.70 4.61 11.16
C GLU A 102 -8.62 5.03 10.14
N LEU A 103 -7.67 4.13 9.91
CA LEU A 103 -6.75 4.24 8.78
C LEU A 103 -7.52 4.03 7.47
N GLU A 104 -7.30 4.93 6.52
CA GLU A 104 -7.91 4.86 5.20
C GLU A 104 -7.05 4.01 4.25
N PHE A 105 -5.76 3.88 4.55
CA PHE A 105 -4.80 3.29 3.62
C PHE A 105 -3.58 2.65 4.32
N LEU A 106 -3.15 1.48 3.83
CA LEU A 106 -1.98 0.76 4.36
C LEU A 106 -1.03 0.35 3.23
N ILE A 107 0.23 0.80 3.32
CA ILE A 107 1.32 0.34 2.47
C ILE A 107 1.99 -0.86 3.13
N ALA A 108 2.13 -1.97 2.40
CA ALA A 108 2.92 -3.10 2.85
C ALA A 108 4.10 -3.35 1.89
N ILE A 109 5.33 -3.19 2.38
CA ILE A 109 6.56 -3.54 1.66
C ILE A 109 6.84 -5.02 1.94
N LEU A 110 6.80 -5.85 0.90
CA LEU A 110 6.97 -7.30 1.02
C LEU A 110 8.32 -7.75 0.46
N PRO A 111 8.91 -8.85 0.97
CA PRO A 111 10.04 -9.49 0.31
C PRO A 111 9.64 -10.04 -1.07
N ASP A 112 10.62 -10.30 -1.93
CA ASP A 112 10.38 -10.86 -3.28
C ASP A 112 9.68 -12.23 -3.21
N ASN A 113 10.16 -13.10 -2.31
CA ASN A 113 9.51 -14.36 -2.00
C ASN A 113 8.44 -14.15 -0.91
N ASN A 114 7.30 -13.59 -1.31
CA ASN A 114 6.21 -13.24 -0.38
C ASN A 114 5.16 -14.34 -0.15
N GLY A 115 5.26 -15.50 -0.81
CA GLY A 115 4.49 -16.72 -0.55
C GLY A 115 3.07 -16.50 0.03
N SER A 116 2.81 -17.07 1.21
CA SER A 116 1.53 -16.94 1.94
C SER A 116 1.33 -15.59 2.63
N LEU A 117 2.36 -14.74 2.73
CA LEU A 117 2.31 -13.46 3.46
C LEU A 117 1.25 -12.53 2.89
N TYR A 118 1.19 -12.41 1.56
CA TYR A 118 0.17 -11.59 0.91
C TYR A 118 -1.25 -12.06 1.23
N GLY A 119 -1.48 -13.38 1.15
CA GLY A 119 -2.75 -13.99 1.53
C GLY A 119 -3.10 -13.79 3.00
N MET A 120 -2.10 -13.85 3.90
CA MET A 120 -2.29 -13.56 5.32
C MET A 120 -2.65 -12.09 5.55
N ILE A 121 -1.99 -11.16 4.87
CA ILE A 121 -2.31 -9.73 4.96
C ILE A 121 -3.76 -9.50 4.54
N LEU A 122 -4.16 -9.95 3.34
CA LEU A 122 -5.55 -9.81 2.88
C LEU A 122 -6.56 -10.46 3.83
N ARG A 123 -6.26 -11.66 4.35
CA ARG A 123 -7.13 -12.37 5.29
C ARG A 123 -7.33 -11.62 6.61
N TYR A 124 -6.29 -10.96 7.11
CA TYR A 124 -6.36 -10.21 8.37
C TYR A 124 -6.73 -8.74 8.20
N SER A 125 -6.80 -8.26 6.96
CA SER A 125 -7.00 -6.86 6.59
C SER A 125 -8.35 -6.63 5.91
N SER A 126 -9.39 -7.41 6.28
CA SER A 126 -10.74 -7.36 5.68
C SER A 126 -11.43 -5.99 5.70
N THR A 127 -10.83 -4.99 6.37
CA THR A 127 -11.32 -3.60 6.49
C THR A 127 -10.37 -2.56 5.87
N LEU A 128 -9.21 -2.94 5.31
CA LEU A 128 -8.23 -1.98 4.77
C LEU A 128 -7.86 -2.30 3.32
N TYR A 129 -7.83 -1.26 2.47
CA TYR A 129 -7.29 -1.34 1.11
C TYR A 129 -5.76 -1.49 1.18
N VAL A 130 -5.25 -2.64 0.74
CA VAL A 130 -3.81 -2.92 0.69
C VAL A 130 -3.33 -2.75 -0.76
N LEU A 131 -2.55 -1.70 -1.06
CA LEU A 131 -1.79 -1.67 -2.31
C LEU A 131 -0.48 -2.45 -2.13
N HIS A 132 -0.28 -3.44 -2.99
CA HIS A 132 0.89 -4.29 -3.04
C HIS A 132 2.06 -3.61 -3.76
N PHE A 133 2.98 -2.97 -3.06
CA PHE A 133 4.21 -2.50 -3.72
C PHE A 133 5.32 -3.54 -3.56
N GLN A 134 5.58 -4.30 -4.62
CA GLN A 134 6.84 -5.03 -4.75
C GLN A 134 7.92 -4.03 -5.12
N LEU A 135 8.83 -3.76 -4.19
CA LEU A 135 10.08 -3.07 -4.46
C LEU A 135 10.97 -3.99 -5.33
N ARG A 136 10.68 -4.11 -6.63
CA ARG A 136 11.71 -4.49 -7.61
C ARG A 136 12.56 -3.26 -7.88
N LEU A 137 13.46 -2.96 -6.94
CA LEU A 137 14.47 -1.93 -7.08
C LEU A 137 15.84 -2.61 -7.12
N PHE A 138 16.06 -3.50 -8.10
CA PHE A 138 17.37 -4.05 -8.50
C PHE A 138 17.24 -4.82 -9.83
N HIS A 139 17.04 -4.07 -10.93
CA HIS A 139 17.52 -4.36 -12.29
C HIS A 139 16.78 -3.45 -13.27
N CYS A 140 17.19 -2.18 -13.29
CA CYS A 140 17.13 -1.31 -14.46
C CYS A 140 18.39 -0.44 -14.43
N LEU A 141 19.53 -1.12 -14.57
CA LEU A 141 20.71 -0.67 -15.30
C LEU A 141 21.17 -1.88 -16.13
#